data_AF-A0A179BIQ6-F1
#
_entry.id   AF-A0A179BIQ6-F1
#
_cell.length_a   1.000
_cell.length_b   1.000
_cell.length_c   1.000
_cell.angle_alpha   90.00
_cell.angle_beta   90.00
_cell.angle_gamma   90.00
#
_symmetry.space_group_name_H-M   'P 1'
#
loop_
_entity.id
_entity.type
_entity.pdbx_description
1 polymer ?
#
loop_
_entity_poly.entity_id
_entity_poly.type
_entity_poly.pdbx_seq_one_letter_code
_entity_poly.pdbx_strand_id
1 'polypeptide(L)'
;MDAQFNECMKVARKLVDPSFLESLKRPQPHAIVVTTEMIWLQIIISWAIALLGPWWLLWLPFLINCAVTQGMLLWVHEASHFHLYSDRRKNDIWCDVFFAAPVGMSVAAYRLRHMSHHAHLGTEQDADGYPYREPIKGFRALAWVLVKALSGGMGVWLAADKYGGSARKAASGSSLSPPRLAPMVTIIFNGLLFALCIVTGRWYLYILLWGYPIAAVAIALNIVRTIAEHQPEDYPLYKDAREQAMMPLARTTVPNWFEKWLMYQANFNYHIEHHLFPAIPQHNLAKLHRHLFERGFYEHFPGCLQRSGFVTFIRLSRNRRNDDFSDSVQDALAL
;
A
#
# COMPACT_ATOMS: atom_id res chain seq x y z
N MET A 1 -17.59 -12.83 1.67
CA MET A 1 -17.58 -11.37 1.54
C MET A 1 -18.65 -10.82 2.48
N ASP A 2 -18.28 -9.87 3.33
CA ASP A 2 -19.11 -9.33 4.41
C ASP A 2 -20.40 -8.66 3.89
N ALA A 3 -21.49 -8.72 4.67
CA ALA A 3 -22.80 -8.20 4.31
C ALA A 3 -22.79 -6.67 4.13
N GLN A 4 -22.03 -5.95 4.95
CA GLN A 4 -21.92 -4.49 4.88
C GLN A 4 -21.13 -4.05 3.64
N PHE A 5 -19.99 -4.70 3.36
CA PHE A 5 -19.24 -4.44 2.13
C PHE A 5 -20.07 -4.79 0.87
N ASN A 6 -20.85 -5.87 0.91
CA ASN A 6 -21.78 -6.20 -0.19
C ASN A 6 -22.84 -5.12 -0.41
N GLU A 7 -23.32 -4.47 0.65
CA GLU A 7 -24.25 -3.34 0.54
C GLU A 7 -23.57 -2.12 -0.08
N CYS A 8 -22.37 -1.73 0.39
CA CYS A 8 -21.54 -0.68 -0.22
C CYS A 8 -21.37 -0.92 -1.72
N MET A 9 -21.01 -2.15 -2.12
CA MET A 9 -20.87 -2.56 -3.52
C MET A 9 -22.16 -2.38 -4.32
N LYS A 10 -23.31 -2.80 -3.77
CA LYS A 10 -24.62 -2.69 -4.42
C LYS A 10 -25.04 -1.24 -4.63
N VAL A 11 -24.87 -0.40 -3.61
CA VAL A 11 -25.21 1.03 -3.67
C VAL A 11 -24.29 1.75 -4.65
N ALA A 12 -22.97 1.55 -4.54
CA ALA A 12 -22.01 2.15 -5.47
C ALA A 12 -22.32 1.82 -6.93
N ARG A 13 -22.61 0.55 -7.25
CA ARG A 13 -22.97 0.13 -8.61
C ARG A 13 -24.27 0.76 -9.14
N LYS A 14 -25.19 1.16 -8.27
CA LYS A 14 -26.41 1.89 -8.66
C LYS A 14 -26.15 3.38 -8.91
N LEU A 15 -25.19 3.97 -8.22
CA LEU A 15 -24.87 5.40 -8.31
C LEU A 15 -23.96 5.74 -9.51
N VAL A 16 -23.23 4.76 -10.04
CA VAL A 16 -22.28 4.98 -11.13
C VAL A 16 -22.83 4.46 -12.46
N ASP A 17 -22.87 5.34 -13.46
CA ASP A 17 -23.29 5.00 -14.83
C ASP A 17 -22.29 4.01 -15.48
N PRO A 18 -22.76 2.90 -16.08
CA PRO A 18 -21.90 1.96 -16.80
C PRO A 18 -21.04 2.60 -17.90
N SER A 19 -21.57 3.57 -18.64
CA SER A 19 -20.85 4.27 -19.71
C SER A 19 -19.71 5.13 -19.17
N PHE A 20 -19.95 5.79 -18.03
CA PHE A 20 -18.92 6.53 -17.30
C PHE A 20 -17.83 5.59 -16.79
N LEU A 21 -18.19 4.46 -16.16
CA LEU A 21 -17.22 3.45 -15.70
C LEU A 21 -16.33 2.94 -16.83
N GLU A 22 -16.93 2.63 -17.99
CA GLU A 22 -16.17 2.15 -19.15
C GLU A 22 -15.17 3.20 -19.66
N SER A 23 -15.55 4.49 -19.62
CA SER A 23 -14.66 5.59 -20.01
C SER A 23 -13.40 5.70 -19.15
N LEU A 24 -13.45 5.21 -17.90
CA LEU A 24 -12.36 5.31 -16.93
C LEU A 24 -11.35 4.15 -16.99
N LYS A 25 -11.64 3.05 -17.71
CA LYS A 25 -10.79 1.84 -17.70
C LYS A 25 -9.49 1.94 -18.50
N ARG A 26 -9.34 2.98 -19.33
CA ARG A 26 -8.19 3.07 -20.26
C ARG A 26 -6.90 3.39 -19.50
N PRO A 27 -5.83 2.57 -19.63
CA PRO A 27 -4.53 2.89 -19.03
C PRO A 27 -3.88 4.09 -19.74
N GLN A 28 -2.97 4.77 -19.04
CA GLN A 28 -2.18 5.89 -19.58
C GLN A 28 -0.67 5.58 -19.54
N PRO A 29 -0.14 4.90 -20.56
CA PRO A 29 1.27 4.47 -20.58
C PRO A 29 2.29 5.59 -20.40
N HIS A 30 2.02 6.79 -20.93
CA HIS A 30 2.91 7.94 -20.77
C HIS A 30 3.07 8.33 -19.29
N ALA A 31 1.98 8.34 -18.51
CA ALA A 31 2.03 8.64 -17.09
C ALA A 31 2.86 7.61 -16.31
N ILE A 32 2.87 6.35 -16.76
CA ILE A 32 3.70 5.28 -16.18
C ILE A 32 5.18 5.57 -16.41
N VAL A 33 5.58 5.88 -17.65
CA VAL A 33 6.98 6.20 -18.00
C VAL A 33 7.47 7.39 -17.19
N VAL A 34 6.73 8.50 -17.19
CA VAL A 34 7.11 9.71 -16.43
C VAL A 34 7.20 9.40 -14.93
N THR A 35 6.29 8.60 -14.37
CA THR A 35 6.38 8.25 -12.95
C THR A 35 7.55 7.33 -12.63
N THR A 36 7.84 6.36 -13.51
CA THR A 36 9.06 5.55 -13.40
C THR A 36 10.29 6.47 -13.37
N GLU A 37 10.42 7.38 -14.33
CA GLU A 37 11.55 8.32 -14.39
C GLU A 37 11.65 9.19 -13.12
N MET A 38 10.53 9.75 -12.63
CA MET A 38 10.52 10.56 -11.40
C MET A 38 10.95 9.77 -10.16
N ILE A 39 10.54 8.50 -10.04
CA ILE A 39 10.95 7.63 -8.93
C ILE A 39 12.45 7.35 -9.00
N TRP A 40 12.96 6.98 -10.16
CA TRP A 40 14.37 6.66 -10.33
C TRP A 40 15.27 7.89 -10.21
N LEU A 41 14.80 9.06 -10.65
CA LEU A 41 15.50 10.33 -10.44
C LEU A 41 15.61 10.66 -8.94
N GLN A 42 14.54 10.45 -8.16
CA GLN A 42 14.60 10.61 -6.70
C GLN A 42 15.61 9.66 -6.04
N ILE A 43 15.68 8.40 -6.49
CA ILE A 43 16.69 7.44 -6.03
C ILE A 43 18.10 7.96 -6.37
N ILE A 44 18.34 8.36 -7.61
CA ILE A 44 19.66 8.84 -8.05
C ILE A 44 20.08 10.07 -7.24
N ILE A 45 19.20 11.06 -7.07
CA ILE A 45 19.48 12.26 -6.29
C ILE A 45 19.73 11.91 -4.81
N SER A 46 18.89 11.06 -4.23
CA SER A 46 19.03 10.59 -2.85
C SER A 46 20.40 9.92 -2.63
N TRP A 47 20.79 9.00 -3.51
CA TRP A 47 22.08 8.31 -3.42
C TRP A 47 23.27 9.21 -3.73
N ALA A 48 23.14 10.19 -4.63
CA ALA A 48 24.17 11.20 -4.85
C ALA A 48 24.42 12.03 -3.59
N ILE A 49 23.35 12.51 -2.93
CA ILE A 49 23.45 13.23 -1.65
C ILE A 49 24.07 12.32 -0.58
N ALA A 50 23.63 11.07 -0.50
CA ALA A 50 24.10 10.12 0.51
C ALA A 50 25.57 9.74 0.35
N LEU A 51 26.09 9.63 -0.88
CA LEU A 51 27.46 9.19 -1.15
C LEU A 51 28.45 10.35 -1.18
N LEU A 52 28.05 11.49 -1.76
CA LEU A 52 28.91 12.65 -1.97
C LEU A 52 28.75 13.72 -0.88
N GLY A 53 27.59 13.76 -0.23
CA GLY A 53 27.26 14.77 0.78
C GLY A 53 27.85 14.50 2.16
N PRO A 54 27.83 15.51 3.04
CA PRO A 54 28.20 15.37 4.44
C PRO A 54 27.19 14.51 5.22
N TRP A 55 27.65 13.85 6.29
CA TRP A 55 26.85 12.92 7.07
C TRP A 55 25.59 13.54 7.71
N TRP A 56 25.60 14.85 8.01
CA TRP A 56 24.46 15.53 8.62
C TRP A 56 23.28 15.70 7.66
N LEU A 57 23.48 15.51 6.34
CA LEU A 57 22.39 15.50 5.36
C LEU A 57 21.69 14.15 5.25
N LEU A 58 22.17 13.08 5.92
CA LEU A 58 21.65 11.71 5.72
C LEU A 58 20.17 11.50 6.09
N TRP A 59 19.56 12.39 6.86
CA TRP A 59 18.12 12.35 7.14
C TRP A 59 17.27 12.58 5.88
N LEU A 60 17.76 13.38 4.92
CA LEU A 60 17.06 13.68 3.67
C LEU A 60 17.00 12.45 2.74
N PRO A 61 18.12 11.80 2.35
CA PRO A 61 18.05 10.59 1.56
C PRO A 61 17.37 9.44 2.32
N PHE A 62 17.43 9.40 3.66
CA PHE A 62 16.64 8.44 4.43
C PHE A 62 15.15 8.63 4.20
N LEU A 63 14.65 9.87 4.38
CA LEU A 63 13.24 10.18 4.19
C LEU A 63 12.79 9.96 2.74
N ILE A 64 13.61 10.33 1.74
CA ILE A 64 13.32 10.09 0.33
C ILE A 64 13.24 8.59 0.04
N ASN A 65 14.21 7.78 0.51
CA ASN A 65 14.17 6.35 0.27
C ASN A 65 12.99 5.67 0.96
N CYS A 66 12.57 6.12 2.15
CA CYS A 66 11.34 5.65 2.80
C CYS A 66 10.09 5.92 1.96
N ALA A 67 9.95 7.11 1.39
CA ALA A 67 8.83 7.44 0.51
C ALA A 67 8.91 6.69 -0.82
N VAL A 68 10.09 6.57 -1.43
CA VAL A 68 10.26 5.90 -2.71
C VAL A 68 10.00 4.39 -2.60
N THR A 69 10.51 3.72 -1.57
CA THR A 69 10.25 2.28 -1.39
C THR A 69 8.76 2.02 -1.18
N GLN A 70 8.08 2.86 -0.38
CA GLN A 70 6.63 2.78 -0.22
C GLN A 70 5.89 3.05 -1.54
N GLY A 71 6.37 4.01 -2.33
CA GLY A 71 5.88 4.31 -3.67
C GLY A 71 6.00 3.12 -4.63
N MET A 72 7.17 2.46 -4.66
CA MET A 72 7.40 1.26 -5.46
C MET A 72 6.39 0.16 -5.11
N LEU A 73 6.13 -0.09 -3.82
CA LEU A 73 5.11 -1.07 -3.40
C LEU A 73 3.71 -0.73 -3.92
N LEU A 74 3.34 0.55 -3.95
CA LEU A 74 2.06 1.01 -4.49
C LEU A 74 1.95 0.86 -6.00
N TRP A 75 3.06 1.03 -6.73
CA TRP A 75 3.11 0.73 -8.16
C TRP A 75 3.09 -0.77 -8.45
N VAL A 76 3.66 -1.61 -7.57
CA VAL A 76 3.50 -3.08 -7.64
C VAL A 76 2.02 -3.46 -7.43
N HIS A 77 1.34 -2.81 -6.48
CA HIS A 77 -0.10 -2.96 -6.31
C HIS A 77 -0.87 -2.61 -7.59
N GLU A 78 -0.63 -1.45 -8.19
CA GLU A 78 -1.31 -1.04 -9.43
C GLU A 78 -1.03 -2.01 -10.59
N ALA A 79 0.20 -2.49 -10.72
CA ALA A 79 0.56 -3.50 -11.70
C ALA A 79 -0.11 -4.86 -11.45
N SER A 80 -0.47 -5.18 -10.21
CA SER A 80 -1.18 -6.42 -9.89
C SER A 80 -2.56 -6.50 -10.54
N HIS A 81 -3.16 -5.35 -10.87
CA HIS A 81 -4.43 -5.23 -11.61
C HIS A 81 -4.27 -5.03 -13.13
N PHE A 82 -3.04 -5.09 -13.64
CA PHE A 82 -2.70 -4.88 -15.06
C PHE A 82 -2.98 -3.46 -15.58
N HIS A 83 -2.84 -2.45 -14.71
CA HIS A 83 -3.13 -1.06 -15.07
C HIS A 83 -1.93 -0.27 -15.62
N LEU A 84 -0.72 -0.83 -15.65
CA LEU A 84 0.43 -0.12 -16.23
C LEU A 84 0.35 -0.10 -17.76
N TYR A 85 0.02 -1.24 -18.36
CA TYR A 85 -0.07 -1.42 -19.82
C TYR A 85 -1.21 -2.37 -20.17
N SER A 86 -1.85 -2.14 -21.32
CA SER A 86 -2.87 -3.05 -21.87
C SER A 86 -2.32 -4.44 -22.18
N ASP A 87 -1.05 -4.53 -22.57
CA ASP A 87 -0.34 -5.81 -22.68
C ASP A 87 0.09 -6.28 -21.29
N ARG A 88 -0.50 -7.39 -20.84
CA ARG A 88 -0.29 -7.95 -19.50
C ARG A 88 1.15 -8.43 -19.27
N ARG A 89 1.84 -8.90 -20.31
CA ARG A 89 3.25 -9.32 -20.21
C ARG A 89 4.15 -8.11 -20.07
N LYS A 90 3.90 -7.05 -20.85
CA LYS A 90 4.61 -5.77 -20.73
C LYS A 90 4.40 -5.14 -19.35
N ASN A 91 3.17 -5.18 -18.82
CA ASN A 91 2.85 -4.74 -17.47
C ASN A 91 3.74 -5.43 -16.42
N ASP A 92 3.80 -6.77 -16.46
CA ASP A 92 4.54 -7.54 -15.46
C ASP A 92 6.04 -7.32 -15.58
N ILE A 93 6.58 -7.33 -16.81
CA ILE A 93 8.01 -7.08 -17.06
C ILE A 93 8.40 -5.68 -16.57
N TRP A 94 7.60 -4.66 -16.90
CA TRP A 94 7.89 -3.29 -16.48
C TRP A 94 7.87 -3.15 -14.95
N CYS A 95 6.85 -3.71 -14.31
CA CYS A 95 6.73 -3.69 -12.86
C CYS A 95 7.89 -4.43 -12.19
N ASP A 96 8.23 -5.63 -12.66
CA ASP A 96 9.33 -6.40 -12.07
C ASP A 96 10.67 -5.69 -12.23
N VAL A 97 10.95 -5.09 -13.38
CA VAL A 97 12.23 -4.37 -13.61
C VAL A 97 12.33 -3.10 -12.77
N PHE A 98 11.29 -2.27 -12.75
CA PHE A 98 11.42 -0.90 -12.23
C PHE A 98 10.86 -0.68 -10.83
N PHE A 99 10.00 -1.57 -10.32
CA PHE A 99 9.33 -1.39 -9.03
C PHE A 99 9.50 -2.57 -8.09
N ALA A 100 9.21 -3.80 -8.53
CA ALA A 100 9.19 -4.97 -7.65
C ALA A 100 10.59 -5.53 -7.35
N ALA A 101 11.38 -5.86 -8.37
CA ALA A 101 12.66 -6.53 -8.16
C ALA A 101 13.72 -5.68 -7.46
N PRO A 102 13.83 -4.35 -7.67
CA PRO A 102 14.77 -3.52 -6.91
C PRO A 102 14.61 -3.63 -5.39
N VAL A 103 13.37 -3.83 -4.92
CA VAL A 103 13.02 -4.03 -3.50
C VAL A 103 12.85 -5.51 -3.10
N GLY A 104 13.28 -6.44 -3.96
CA GLY A 104 13.31 -7.88 -3.66
C GLY A 104 12.00 -8.63 -3.83
N MET A 105 11.08 -8.11 -4.65
CA MET A 105 9.75 -8.67 -4.86
C MET A 105 9.52 -9.11 -6.32
N SER A 106 8.37 -9.75 -6.58
CA SER A 106 7.82 -9.88 -7.92
C SER A 106 6.33 -9.57 -7.93
N VAL A 107 5.84 -9.00 -9.03
CA VAL A 107 4.42 -8.65 -9.19
C VAL A 107 3.53 -9.89 -9.14
N ALA A 108 4.00 -11.04 -9.65
CA ALA A 108 3.22 -12.28 -9.64
C ALA A 108 2.95 -12.79 -8.22
N ALA A 109 3.99 -12.78 -7.35
CA ALA A 109 3.86 -13.21 -5.96
C ALA A 109 3.00 -12.24 -5.14
N TYR A 110 3.18 -10.94 -5.37
CA TYR A 110 2.32 -9.92 -4.77
C TYR A 110 0.85 -10.08 -5.20
N ARG A 111 0.61 -10.19 -6.51
CA ARG A 111 -0.73 -10.33 -7.10
C ARG A 111 -1.49 -11.51 -6.53
N LEU A 112 -0.85 -12.67 -6.36
CA LEU A 112 -1.52 -13.87 -5.85
C LEU A 112 -2.17 -13.62 -4.48
N ARG A 113 -1.47 -12.95 -3.57
CA ARG A 113 -1.99 -12.61 -2.23
C ARG A 113 -2.98 -11.46 -2.27
N HIS A 114 -2.69 -10.44 -3.07
CA HIS A 114 -3.55 -9.28 -3.20
C HIS A 114 -4.92 -9.63 -3.81
N MET A 115 -4.97 -10.58 -4.76
CA MET A 115 -6.24 -11.10 -5.28
C MET A 115 -7.03 -11.87 -4.23
N SER A 116 -6.34 -12.61 -3.33
CA SER A 116 -6.98 -13.23 -2.16
C SER A 116 -7.58 -12.18 -1.24
N HIS A 117 -6.90 -11.05 -0.99
CA HIS A 117 -7.45 -9.93 -0.23
C HIS A 117 -8.74 -9.38 -0.84
N HIS A 118 -8.78 -9.11 -2.15
CA HIS A 118 -10.02 -8.68 -2.81
C HIS A 118 -11.15 -9.71 -2.74
N ALA A 119 -10.84 -11.00 -2.87
CA ALA A 119 -11.84 -12.07 -2.86
C ALA A 119 -12.36 -12.40 -1.45
N HIS A 120 -11.50 -12.29 -0.45
CA HIS A 120 -11.70 -12.83 0.90
C HIS A 120 -11.60 -11.76 1.99
N LEU A 121 -11.66 -10.47 1.62
CA LEU A 121 -11.57 -9.32 2.52
C LEU A 121 -12.29 -9.58 3.85
N GLY A 122 -11.55 -9.45 4.95
CA GLY A 122 -12.07 -9.61 6.32
C GLY A 122 -12.15 -11.03 6.85
N THR A 123 -12.20 -12.03 5.99
CA THR A 123 -12.25 -13.43 6.39
C THR A 123 -10.85 -13.98 6.70
N GLU A 124 -10.77 -15.08 7.44
CA GLU A 124 -9.51 -15.80 7.72
C GLU A 124 -8.73 -16.20 6.46
N GLN A 125 -9.38 -16.25 5.30
CA GLN A 125 -8.76 -16.58 4.01
C GLN A 125 -8.08 -15.37 3.33
N ASP A 126 -8.20 -14.17 3.90
CA ASP A 126 -7.46 -13.00 3.43
C ASP A 126 -5.97 -13.12 3.78
N ALA A 127 -5.17 -13.51 2.79
CA ALA A 127 -3.74 -13.71 2.93
C ALA A 127 -2.97 -12.41 3.23
N ASP A 128 -3.51 -11.23 2.90
CA ASP A 128 -2.86 -9.94 3.18
C ASP A 128 -3.53 -9.17 4.32
N GLY A 129 -4.45 -9.80 5.06
CA GLY A 129 -5.17 -9.16 6.16
C GLY A 129 -4.46 -9.08 7.51
N TYR A 130 -3.24 -9.62 7.62
CA TYR A 130 -2.46 -9.55 8.87
C TYR A 130 -2.30 -8.12 9.44
N PRO A 131 -2.10 -7.03 8.65
CA PRO A 131 -1.81 -5.72 9.22
C PRO A 131 -3.01 -5.12 9.96
N TYR A 132 -4.20 -5.18 9.38
CA TYR A 132 -5.41 -4.58 9.99
C TYR A 132 -5.96 -5.39 11.15
N ARG A 133 -5.48 -6.63 11.34
CA ARG A 133 -5.79 -7.51 12.47
C ARG A 133 -4.84 -7.31 13.65
N GLU A 134 -3.79 -6.51 13.51
CA GLU A 134 -2.92 -6.21 14.64
C GLU A 134 -3.68 -5.37 15.68
N PRO A 135 -3.73 -5.79 16.96
CA PRO A 135 -4.39 -5.04 18.01
C PRO A 135 -3.53 -3.81 18.35
N ILE A 136 -4.09 -2.61 18.18
CA ILE A 136 -3.39 -1.35 18.46
C ILE A 136 -3.99 -0.54 19.62
N LYS A 137 -5.08 -1.01 20.24
CA LYS A 137 -5.75 -0.30 21.33
C LYS A 137 -4.89 -0.27 22.59
N GLY A 138 -4.51 0.94 23.00
CA GLY A 138 -3.68 1.23 24.16
C GLY A 138 -2.19 1.30 23.84
N PHE A 139 -1.47 2.12 24.62
CA PHE A 139 -0.05 2.44 24.37
C PHE A 139 0.85 1.21 24.23
N ARG A 140 0.65 0.18 25.07
CA ARG A 140 1.47 -1.04 25.04
C ARG A 140 1.30 -1.83 23.73
N ALA A 141 0.06 -1.97 23.27
CA ALA A 141 -0.26 -2.69 22.05
C ALA A 141 0.27 -1.95 20.81
N LEU A 142 0.01 -0.62 20.75
CA LEU A 142 0.56 0.25 19.72
C LEU A 142 2.11 0.19 19.68
N ALA A 143 2.77 0.36 20.82
CA ALA A 143 4.23 0.32 20.90
C ALA A 143 4.78 -1.03 20.46
N TRP A 144 4.13 -2.14 20.83
CA TRP A 144 4.53 -3.48 20.42
C TRP A 144 4.46 -3.66 18.90
N VAL A 145 3.36 -3.27 18.26
CA VAL A 145 3.19 -3.35 16.80
C VAL A 145 4.25 -2.49 16.08
N LEU A 146 4.48 -1.26 16.55
CA LEU A 146 5.47 -0.37 15.95
C LEU A 146 6.90 -0.89 16.14
N VAL A 147 7.26 -1.41 17.32
CA VAL A 147 8.59 -2.01 17.55
C VAL A 147 8.80 -3.25 16.69
N LYS A 148 7.79 -4.13 16.61
CA LYS A 148 7.84 -5.34 15.76
C LYS A 148 8.08 -4.96 14.29
N ALA A 149 7.37 -3.94 13.78
CA ALA A 149 7.55 -3.45 12.42
C ALA A 149 8.90 -2.75 12.21
N LEU A 150 9.24 -1.78 13.07
CA LEU A 150 10.44 -0.95 12.94
C LEU A 150 11.74 -1.67 13.31
N SER A 151 11.67 -2.84 13.95
CA SER A 151 12.85 -3.71 14.15
C SER A 151 13.38 -4.33 12.85
N GLY A 152 12.56 -4.37 11.79
CA GLY A 152 12.88 -5.03 10.52
C GLY A 152 12.67 -6.54 10.52
N GLY A 153 12.57 -7.19 11.69
CA GLY A 153 12.36 -8.63 11.80
C GLY A 153 11.07 -9.10 11.13
N MET A 154 9.99 -8.32 11.26
CA MET A 154 8.72 -8.62 10.57
C MET A 154 8.89 -8.57 9.05
N GLY A 155 9.58 -7.58 8.50
CA GLY A 155 9.77 -7.47 7.04
C GLY A 155 10.62 -8.60 6.47
N VAL A 156 11.67 -9.03 7.17
CA VAL A 156 12.48 -10.20 6.78
C VAL A 156 11.63 -11.47 6.78
N TRP A 157 10.82 -11.67 7.83
CA TRP A 157 9.91 -12.81 7.91
C TRP A 157 8.87 -12.79 6.78
N LEU A 158 8.22 -11.63 6.53
CA LEU A 158 7.28 -11.47 5.43
C LEU A 158 7.95 -11.70 4.06
N ALA A 159 9.20 -11.28 3.89
CA ALA A 159 9.93 -11.52 2.65
C ALA A 159 10.15 -13.02 2.43
N ALA A 160 10.53 -13.77 3.47
CA ALA A 160 10.68 -15.21 3.41
C ALA A 160 9.34 -15.93 3.18
N ASP A 161 8.25 -15.50 3.84
CA ASP A 161 6.91 -16.08 3.67
C ASP A 161 6.34 -15.80 2.26
N LYS A 162 6.39 -14.55 1.81
CA LYS A 162 5.74 -14.10 0.56
C LYS A 162 6.56 -14.39 -0.69
N TYR A 163 7.88 -14.36 -0.59
CA TYR A 163 8.79 -14.44 -1.74
C TYR A 163 9.79 -15.60 -1.64
N GLY A 164 9.70 -16.43 -0.60
CA GLY A 164 10.47 -17.67 -0.45
C GLY A 164 10.06 -18.76 -1.45
N GLY A 165 10.79 -19.89 -1.43
CA GLY A 165 10.73 -20.91 -2.47
C GLY A 165 9.35 -21.50 -2.76
N SER A 166 8.56 -21.78 -1.73
CA SER A 166 7.19 -22.32 -1.87
C SER A 166 6.22 -21.30 -2.46
N ALA A 167 6.19 -20.08 -1.91
CA ALA A 167 5.33 -19.00 -2.40
C ALA A 167 5.70 -18.58 -3.83
N ARG A 168 7.00 -18.53 -4.15
CA ARG A 168 7.48 -18.26 -5.50
C ARG A 168 7.06 -19.35 -6.50
N LYS A 169 7.05 -20.62 -6.08
CA LYS A 169 6.56 -21.74 -6.90
C LYS A 169 5.04 -21.63 -7.11
N ALA A 170 4.28 -21.24 -6.10
CA ALA A 170 2.84 -21.00 -6.26
C ALA A 170 2.56 -19.85 -7.24
N ALA A 171 3.33 -18.75 -7.14
CA ALA A 171 3.20 -17.59 -8.01
C ALA A 171 3.70 -17.82 -9.45
N SER A 172 4.58 -18.80 -9.69
CA SER A 172 5.13 -19.03 -11.03
C SER A 172 4.07 -19.44 -12.05
N GLY A 173 2.95 -20.01 -11.61
CA GLY A 173 1.84 -20.37 -12.49
C GLY A 173 1.06 -19.17 -13.05
N SER A 174 1.10 -18.02 -12.38
CA SER A 174 0.42 -16.79 -12.80
C SER A 174 1.37 -15.69 -13.29
N SER A 175 2.69 -15.94 -13.24
CA SER A 175 3.73 -15.01 -13.68
C SER A 175 3.79 -14.89 -15.19
N LEU A 176 3.66 -13.66 -15.71
CA LEU A 176 3.85 -13.37 -17.13
C LEU A 176 5.29 -12.90 -17.44
N SER A 177 6.02 -12.46 -16.42
CA SER A 177 7.45 -12.16 -16.51
C SER A 177 8.29 -13.43 -16.67
N PRO A 178 9.44 -13.36 -17.38
CA PRO A 178 10.41 -14.45 -17.41
C PRO A 178 10.83 -14.88 -15.99
N PRO A 179 10.88 -16.19 -15.66
CA PRO A 179 11.05 -16.68 -14.28
C PRO A 179 12.32 -16.22 -13.54
N ARG A 180 13.36 -15.84 -14.29
CA ARG A 180 14.64 -15.37 -13.77
C ARG A 180 14.77 -13.85 -13.76
N LEU A 181 13.84 -13.11 -14.38
CA LEU A 181 13.94 -11.65 -14.54
C LEU A 181 14.01 -10.95 -13.18
N ALA A 182 12.98 -11.11 -12.34
CA ALA A 182 12.93 -10.43 -11.04
C ALA A 182 14.14 -10.77 -10.15
N PRO A 183 14.50 -12.04 -9.89
CA PRO A 183 15.69 -12.35 -9.09
C PRO A 183 16.99 -11.81 -9.67
N MET A 184 17.16 -11.86 -11.00
CA MET A 184 18.35 -11.33 -11.65
C MET A 184 18.44 -9.81 -11.45
N VAL A 185 17.34 -9.08 -11.65
CA VAL A 185 17.29 -7.63 -11.40
C VAL A 185 17.54 -7.34 -9.92
N THR A 186 16.92 -8.08 -8.99
CA THR A 186 17.17 -7.94 -7.55
C THR A 186 18.65 -8.09 -7.22
N ILE A 187 19.29 -9.18 -7.67
CA ILE A 187 20.69 -9.48 -7.39
C ILE A 187 21.61 -8.43 -8.02
N ILE A 188 21.40 -8.09 -9.29
CA ILE A 188 22.23 -7.12 -10.00
C ILE A 188 22.09 -5.73 -9.36
N PHE A 189 20.86 -5.24 -9.19
CA PHE A 189 20.61 -3.91 -8.67
C PHE A 189 21.15 -3.75 -7.24
N ASN A 190 20.78 -4.67 -6.33
CA ASN A 190 21.22 -4.58 -4.94
C ASN A 190 22.71 -4.87 -4.79
N GLY A 191 23.27 -5.78 -5.60
CA GLY A 191 24.70 -6.05 -5.64
C GLY A 191 25.52 -4.85 -6.11
N LEU A 192 25.09 -4.17 -7.17
CA LEU A 192 25.72 -2.94 -7.65
C LEU A 192 25.60 -1.79 -6.64
N LEU A 193 24.42 -1.60 -6.06
CA LEU A 193 24.21 -0.56 -5.04
C LEU A 193 25.06 -0.79 -3.80
N PHE A 194 25.15 -2.04 -3.33
CA PHE A 194 26.00 -2.38 -2.20
C PHE A 194 27.50 -2.25 -2.53
N ALA A 195 27.92 -2.71 -3.72
CA ALA A 195 29.28 -2.54 -4.19
C ALA A 195 29.68 -1.06 -4.27
N LEU A 196 28.79 -0.20 -4.77
CA LEU A 196 28.99 1.26 -4.78
C LEU A 196 29.23 1.80 -3.37
N CYS A 197 28.42 1.38 -2.39
CA CYS A 197 28.59 1.78 -0.99
C CYS A 197 29.93 1.31 -0.39
N ILE A 198 30.38 0.10 -0.74
CA ILE A 198 31.69 -0.43 -0.30
C ILE A 198 32.83 0.41 -0.89
N VAL A 199 32.79 0.67 -2.20
CA VAL A 199 33.85 1.42 -2.91
C VAL A 199 33.98 2.86 -2.36
N THR A 200 32.89 3.48 -1.95
CA THR A 200 32.92 4.82 -1.31
C THR A 200 33.27 4.78 0.19
N GLY A 201 33.56 3.61 0.77
CA GLY A 201 33.82 3.46 2.20
C GLY A 201 32.60 3.72 3.10
N ARG A 202 31.40 3.72 2.53
CA ARG A 202 30.12 4.05 3.19
C ARG A 202 29.14 2.88 3.14
N TRP A 203 29.64 1.66 3.36
CA TRP A 203 28.86 0.41 3.26
C TRP A 203 27.57 0.42 4.10
N TYR A 204 27.59 1.08 5.27
CA TYR A 204 26.45 1.17 6.18
C TYR A 204 25.23 1.88 5.56
N LEU A 205 25.44 2.72 4.55
CA LEU A 205 24.36 3.40 3.84
C LEU A 205 23.43 2.44 3.11
N TYR A 206 23.94 1.31 2.61
CA TYR A 206 23.08 0.30 2.00
C TYR A 206 22.04 -0.22 3.00
N ILE A 207 22.47 -0.54 4.22
CA ILE A 207 21.58 -1.00 5.27
C ILE A 207 20.66 0.13 5.74
N LEU A 208 21.20 1.33 6.01
CA LEU A 208 20.45 2.45 6.55
C LEU A 208 19.42 3.05 5.57
N LEU A 209 19.79 3.17 4.29
CA LEU A 209 19.03 3.92 3.29
C LEU A 209 18.29 3.02 2.28
N TRP A 210 18.58 1.72 2.23
CA TRP A 210 17.85 0.78 1.36
C TRP A 210 17.22 -0.36 2.15
N GLY A 211 18.06 -1.15 2.83
CA GLY A 211 17.62 -2.34 3.55
C GLY A 211 16.59 -2.03 4.64
N TYR A 212 16.87 -1.03 5.49
CA TYR A 212 15.99 -0.64 6.59
C TYR A 212 14.66 0.00 6.11
N PRO A 213 14.65 0.92 5.13
CA PRO A 213 13.40 1.40 4.53
C PRO A 213 12.52 0.27 3.97
N ILE A 214 13.09 -0.76 3.35
CA ILE A 214 12.33 -1.90 2.81
C ILE A 214 11.82 -2.82 3.94
N ALA A 215 12.72 -3.27 4.83
CA ALA A 215 12.40 -4.30 5.81
C ALA A 215 11.63 -3.77 7.03
N ALA A 216 11.74 -2.48 7.34
CA ALA A 216 11.17 -1.90 8.55
C ALA A 216 10.16 -0.79 8.24
N VAL A 217 10.59 0.30 7.61
CA VAL A 217 9.76 1.51 7.48
C VAL A 217 8.56 1.29 6.55
N ALA A 218 8.76 0.68 5.37
CA ALA A 218 7.67 0.37 4.45
C ALA A 218 6.63 -0.59 5.07
N ILE A 219 7.09 -1.54 5.89
CA ILE A 219 6.20 -2.44 6.64
C ILE A 219 5.39 -1.66 7.68
N ALA A 220 6.04 -0.78 8.44
CA ALA A 220 5.35 0.07 9.41
C ALA A 220 4.33 1.00 8.74
N LEU A 221 4.70 1.65 7.63
CA LEU A 221 3.80 2.50 6.86
C LEU A 221 2.62 1.71 6.29
N ASN A 222 2.85 0.50 5.79
CA ASN A 222 1.77 -0.38 5.32
C ASN A 222 0.83 -0.78 6.47
N ILE A 223 1.35 -1.09 7.67
CA ILE A 223 0.51 -1.37 8.85
C ILE A 223 -0.34 -0.16 9.22
N VAL A 224 0.29 1.01 9.37
CA VAL A 224 -0.41 2.26 9.71
C VAL A 224 -1.52 2.53 8.71
N ARG A 225 -1.22 2.46 7.41
CA ARG A 225 -2.18 2.71 6.34
C ARG A 225 -3.33 1.71 6.37
N THR A 226 -3.00 0.41 6.33
CA THR A 226 -4.00 -0.64 6.21
C THR A 226 -4.90 -0.69 7.44
N ILE A 227 -4.37 -0.42 8.64
CA ILE A 227 -5.21 -0.25 9.84
C ILE A 227 -6.15 0.95 9.68
N ALA A 228 -5.62 2.12 9.30
CA ALA A 228 -6.45 3.32 9.13
C ALA A 228 -7.58 3.10 8.10
N GLU A 229 -7.30 2.35 7.04
CA GLU A 229 -8.25 2.13 5.95
C GLU A 229 -9.22 0.97 6.18
N HIS A 230 -8.82 -0.07 6.93
CA HIS A 230 -9.60 -1.31 7.05
C HIS A 230 -10.12 -1.62 8.44
N GLN A 231 -9.50 -1.12 9.50
CA GLN A 231 -9.89 -1.50 10.86
C GLN A 231 -11.16 -0.75 11.28
N PRO A 232 -12.23 -1.47 11.71
CA PRO A 232 -13.39 -0.83 12.31
C PRO A 232 -13.04 -0.38 13.73
N GLU A 233 -13.73 0.64 14.22
CA GLU A 233 -13.37 1.33 15.47
C GLU A 233 -13.61 0.49 16.72
N ASP A 234 -14.52 -0.48 16.65
CA ASP A 234 -14.82 -1.41 17.71
C ASP A 234 -13.81 -2.57 17.79
N TYR A 235 -12.92 -2.75 16.81
CA TYR A 235 -11.93 -3.84 16.82
C TYR A 235 -10.86 -3.71 17.93
N PRO A 236 -10.47 -4.80 18.62
CA PRO A 236 -11.13 -6.11 18.63
C PRO A 236 -12.46 -6.05 19.38
N LEU A 237 -13.51 -6.57 18.76
CA LEU A 237 -14.84 -6.66 19.35
C LEU A 237 -14.96 -8.00 20.08
N TYR A 238 -15.22 -7.96 21.39
CA TYR A 238 -15.50 -9.16 22.18
C TYR A 238 -16.97 -9.22 22.57
N LYS A 239 -17.61 -10.37 22.35
CA LYS A 239 -18.96 -10.68 22.83
C LYS A 239 -18.94 -12.04 23.53
N ASP A 240 -19.48 -12.11 24.74
CA ASP A 240 -19.47 -13.33 25.58
C ASP A 240 -18.07 -13.94 25.73
N ALA A 241 -17.07 -13.09 25.96
CA ALA A 241 -15.64 -13.44 26.06
C ALA A 241 -15.03 -14.11 24.80
N ARG A 242 -15.69 -14.01 23.64
CA ARG A 242 -15.18 -14.46 22.34
C ARG A 242 -14.96 -13.27 21.42
N GLU A 243 -13.80 -13.23 20.76
CA GLU A 243 -13.54 -12.27 19.69
C GLU A 243 -14.50 -12.55 18.53
N GLN A 244 -15.19 -11.50 18.09
CA GLN A 244 -16.05 -11.56 16.92
C GLN A 244 -15.20 -11.45 15.65
N ALA A 245 -15.70 -12.03 14.57
CA ALA A 245 -15.04 -11.91 13.28
C ALA A 245 -14.94 -10.43 12.88
N MET A 246 -13.74 -10.01 12.47
CA MET A 246 -13.52 -8.65 12.01
C MET A 246 -14.33 -8.37 10.73
N MET A 247 -15.09 -7.28 10.74
CA MET A 247 -15.80 -6.74 9.58
C MET A 247 -15.02 -5.53 9.06
N PRO A 248 -14.03 -5.71 8.17
CA PRO A 248 -13.25 -4.58 7.68
C PRO A 248 -14.07 -3.68 6.78
N LEU A 249 -13.77 -2.40 6.86
CA LEU A 249 -14.25 -1.39 5.93
C LEU A 249 -13.17 -1.14 4.87
N ALA A 250 -13.46 -0.32 3.87
CA ALA A 250 -12.41 0.34 3.12
C ALA A 250 -12.71 1.84 3.15
N ARG A 251 -11.67 2.68 3.30
CA ARG A 251 -11.80 4.14 3.40
C ARG A 251 -11.01 4.87 2.34
N THR A 252 -11.62 5.86 1.70
CA THR A 252 -10.90 6.92 1.00
C THR A 252 -10.23 7.81 2.03
N THR A 253 -8.95 8.13 1.84
CA THR A 253 -8.24 9.17 2.59
C THR A 253 -8.15 10.45 1.75
N VAL A 254 -8.29 11.62 2.39
CA VAL A 254 -8.05 12.95 1.78
C VAL A 254 -6.74 13.54 2.33
N PRO A 255 -5.58 12.91 2.02
CA PRO A 255 -4.33 13.22 2.70
C PRO A 255 -3.82 14.62 2.38
N ASN A 256 -3.11 15.22 3.33
CA ASN A 256 -2.26 16.38 3.05
C ASN A 256 -1.10 15.99 2.12
N TRP A 257 -0.35 16.99 1.63
CA TRP A 257 0.74 16.75 0.67
C TRP A 257 1.81 15.77 1.18
N PHE A 258 2.11 15.79 2.48
CA PHE A 258 3.14 14.95 3.08
C PHE A 258 2.68 13.49 3.19
N GLU A 259 1.47 13.25 3.70
CA GLU A 259 0.85 11.93 3.71
C GLU A 259 0.71 11.37 2.29
N LYS A 260 0.31 12.23 1.34
CA LYS A 260 0.18 11.84 -0.06
C LYS A 260 1.52 11.37 -0.64
N TRP A 261 2.57 12.14 -0.40
CA TRP A 261 3.92 11.81 -0.84
C TRP A 261 4.46 10.55 -0.14
N LEU A 262 4.21 10.37 1.16
CA LEU A 262 4.79 9.27 1.92
C LEU A 262 4.02 7.94 1.80
N MET A 263 2.68 7.97 1.85
CA MET A 263 1.84 6.77 2.04
C MET A 263 0.84 6.51 0.92
N TYR A 264 0.47 7.53 0.13
CA TYR A 264 -0.63 7.47 -0.84
C TYR A 264 -0.23 7.87 -2.25
N GLN A 265 0.98 7.48 -2.67
CA GLN A 265 1.39 7.59 -4.06
C GLN A 265 0.49 6.72 -4.95
N ALA A 266 0.58 6.93 -6.28
CA ALA A 266 -0.28 6.24 -7.26
C ALA A 266 -1.77 6.33 -6.90
N ASN A 267 -2.22 7.48 -6.36
CA ASN A 267 -3.62 7.75 -5.96
C ASN A 267 -4.26 6.65 -5.09
N PHE A 268 -3.45 5.90 -4.34
CA PHE A 268 -3.92 4.82 -3.49
C PHE A 268 -4.82 5.31 -2.35
N ASN A 269 -4.82 6.62 -2.07
CA ASN A 269 -5.75 7.22 -1.11
C ASN A 269 -7.23 6.96 -1.45
N TYR A 270 -7.58 6.68 -2.71
CA TYR A 270 -8.93 6.31 -3.13
C TYR A 270 -9.18 4.80 -2.99
N HIS A 271 -9.00 4.28 -1.76
CA HIS A 271 -8.95 2.84 -1.52
C HIS A 271 -10.32 2.16 -1.59
N ILE A 272 -11.39 2.78 -1.06
CA ILE A 272 -12.75 2.23 -1.20
C ILE A 272 -13.17 2.21 -2.68
N GLU A 273 -12.85 3.24 -3.45
CA GLU A 273 -13.14 3.28 -4.90
C GLU A 273 -12.44 2.15 -5.63
N HIS A 274 -11.18 1.90 -5.28
CA HIS A 274 -10.41 0.75 -5.76
C HIS A 274 -11.08 -0.58 -5.39
N HIS A 275 -11.52 -0.76 -4.16
CA HIS A 275 -12.24 -1.96 -3.74
C HIS A 275 -13.59 -2.13 -4.45
N LEU A 276 -14.30 -1.03 -4.70
CA LEU A 276 -15.59 -1.02 -5.37
C LEU A 276 -15.47 -1.34 -6.87
N PHE A 277 -14.43 -0.79 -7.50
CA PHE A 277 -14.20 -0.88 -8.94
C PHE A 277 -12.70 -1.11 -9.25
N PRO A 278 -12.15 -2.30 -8.95
CA PRO A 278 -10.71 -2.60 -9.07
C PRO A 278 -10.19 -2.64 -10.50
N ALA A 279 -11.06 -2.51 -11.50
CA ALA A 279 -10.69 -2.38 -12.91
C ALA A 279 -10.42 -0.93 -13.33
N ILE A 280 -10.57 0.05 -12.42
CA ILE A 280 -10.31 1.45 -12.69
C ILE A 280 -8.85 1.76 -12.32
N PRO A 281 -8.01 2.20 -13.28
CA PRO A 281 -6.64 2.56 -13.02
C PRO A 281 -6.53 3.82 -12.14
N GLN A 282 -5.43 3.92 -11.40
CA GLN A 282 -5.24 4.92 -10.35
C GLN A 282 -5.43 6.37 -10.79
N HIS A 283 -5.09 6.70 -12.04
CA HIS A 283 -5.16 8.07 -12.55
C HIS A 283 -6.60 8.55 -12.76
N ASN A 284 -7.58 7.63 -12.77
CA ASN A 284 -9.00 7.93 -12.89
C ASN A 284 -9.76 7.76 -11.57
N LEU A 285 -9.14 7.26 -10.49
CA LEU A 285 -9.80 7.09 -9.20
C LEU A 285 -10.29 8.42 -8.61
N ALA A 286 -9.57 9.52 -8.82
CA ALA A 286 -10.02 10.85 -8.40
C ALA A 286 -11.33 11.30 -9.10
N LYS A 287 -11.53 10.90 -10.37
CA LYS A 287 -12.77 11.19 -11.10
C LYS A 287 -13.92 10.33 -10.58
N LEU A 288 -13.65 9.05 -10.31
CA LEU A 288 -14.60 8.14 -9.72
C LEU A 288 -15.03 8.59 -8.32
N HIS A 289 -14.09 9.02 -7.49
CA HIS A 289 -14.33 9.62 -6.17
C HIS A 289 -15.31 10.78 -6.26
N ARG A 290 -15.03 11.76 -7.13
CA ARG A 290 -15.89 12.93 -7.33
C ARG A 290 -17.30 12.52 -7.76
N HIS A 291 -17.43 11.59 -8.69
CA HIS A 291 -18.74 11.09 -9.14
C HIS A 291 -19.51 10.42 -8.00
N LEU A 292 -18.85 9.57 -7.20
CA LEU A 292 -19.48 8.93 -6.03
C LEU A 292 -19.91 9.97 -4.98
N PHE A 293 -19.08 10.98 -4.75
CA PHE A 293 -19.37 12.08 -3.84
C PHE A 293 -20.60 12.89 -4.28
N GLU A 294 -20.64 13.34 -5.54
CA GLU A 294 -21.77 14.11 -6.10
C GLU A 294 -23.10 13.31 -6.12
N ARG A 295 -23.02 11.98 -6.09
CA ARG A 295 -24.17 11.08 -6.06
C ARG A 295 -24.58 10.64 -4.65
N GLY A 296 -23.99 11.23 -3.61
CA GLY A 296 -24.36 10.98 -2.20
C GLY A 296 -23.85 9.66 -1.63
N PHE A 297 -22.84 9.01 -2.25
CA PHE A 297 -22.30 7.74 -1.74
C PHE A 297 -21.76 7.88 -0.31
N TYR A 298 -20.99 8.94 -0.05
CA TYR A 298 -20.39 9.18 1.28
C TYR A 298 -21.39 9.72 2.31
N GLU A 299 -22.53 10.28 1.88
CA GLU A 299 -23.63 10.60 2.79
C GLU A 299 -24.29 9.32 3.31
N HIS A 300 -24.37 8.29 2.46
CA HIS A 300 -24.89 6.98 2.83
C HIS A 300 -23.88 6.13 3.62
N PHE A 301 -22.58 6.30 3.35
CA PHE A 301 -21.49 5.59 4.02
C PHE A 301 -20.40 6.54 4.54
N PRO A 302 -20.68 7.33 5.59
CA PRO A 302 -19.72 8.34 6.09
C PRO A 302 -18.41 7.71 6.57
N GLY A 303 -18.46 6.50 7.14
CA GLY A 303 -17.28 5.76 7.59
C GLY A 303 -16.31 5.33 6.49
N CYS A 304 -16.66 5.47 5.21
CA CYS A 304 -15.80 5.21 4.05
C CYS A 304 -14.94 6.42 3.65
N LEU A 305 -15.02 7.55 4.35
CA LEU A 305 -14.21 8.75 4.08
C LEU A 305 -13.46 9.18 5.34
N GLN A 306 -12.17 9.48 5.19
CA GLN A 306 -11.34 10.02 6.26
C GLN A 306 -10.40 11.09 5.73
N ARG A 307 -9.92 11.97 6.61
CA ARG A 307 -8.98 13.03 6.21
C ARG A 307 -7.53 12.59 6.21
N SER A 308 -7.11 11.90 7.26
CA SER A 308 -5.69 11.59 7.47
C SER A 308 -5.55 10.17 7.93
N GLY A 309 -4.63 9.44 7.28
CA GLY A 309 -4.30 8.07 7.66
C GLY A 309 -3.67 8.02 9.04
N PHE A 310 -2.75 8.95 9.33
CA PHE A 310 -2.07 9.00 10.62
C PHE A 310 -3.02 9.39 11.75
N VAL A 311 -3.87 10.39 11.55
CA VAL A 311 -4.83 10.82 12.57
C VAL A 311 -5.83 9.70 12.86
N THR A 312 -6.38 9.05 11.83
CA THR A 312 -7.26 7.90 12.03
C THR A 312 -6.54 6.76 12.76
N PHE A 313 -5.32 6.41 12.34
CA PHE A 313 -4.53 5.37 13.01
C PHE A 313 -4.33 5.66 14.52
N ILE A 314 -3.96 6.89 14.87
CA ILE A 314 -3.79 7.31 16.27
C ILE A 314 -5.13 7.37 17.00
N ARG A 315 -6.24 7.71 16.32
CA ARG A 315 -7.58 7.65 16.91
C ARG A 315 -7.94 6.21 17.25
N LEU A 316 -7.76 5.28 16.32
CA LEU A 316 -8.03 3.85 16.48
C LEU A 316 -7.19 3.21 17.58
N SER A 317 -5.96 3.69 17.80
CA SER A 317 -5.11 3.19 18.88
C SER A 317 -5.56 3.62 20.27
N ARG A 318 -6.50 4.57 20.39
CA ARG A 318 -7.00 5.06 21.68
C ARG A 318 -8.18 4.21 22.14
N ASN A 319 -8.19 3.88 23.43
CA ASN A 319 -9.28 3.15 24.05
C ASN A 319 -10.42 4.12 24.38
N ARG A 320 -11.39 4.33 23.47
CA ARG A 320 -12.64 5.01 23.82
C ARG A 320 -13.63 3.97 24.34
N ARG A 321 -13.99 4.09 25.62
CA ARG A 321 -15.16 3.42 26.18
C ARG A 321 -16.39 4.19 25.69
N ASN A 322 -17.16 3.61 24.78
CA ASN A 322 -18.48 4.06 24.28
C ASN A 322 -18.51 5.29 23.32
N ASP A 323 -19.01 4.99 22.11
CA ASP A 323 -20.12 5.61 21.37
C ASP A 323 -20.09 7.12 21.05
N ASP A 324 -19.13 7.56 20.23
CA ASP A 324 -19.46 8.23 18.97
C ASP A 324 -18.30 8.03 17.99
N PHE A 325 -18.61 7.54 16.79
CA PHE A 325 -17.61 7.40 15.74
C PHE A 325 -18.23 7.35 14.33
N SER A 326 -18.89 8.42 13.95
CA SER A 326 -18.93 8.79 12.55
C SER A 326 -18.30 10.16 12.47
N ASP A 327 -17.11 10.28 11.88
CA ASP A 327 -16.75 11.59 11.34
C ASP A 327 -17.90 11.94 10.38
N SER A 328 -18.61 13.04 10.64
CA SER A 328 -19.59 13.46 9.65
C SER A 328 -18.85 13.78 8.36
N VAL A 329 -19.49 13.64 7.21
CA VAL A 329 -18.89 14.05 5.93
C VAL A 329 -18.39 15.51 6.02
N GLN A 330 -19.10 16.36 6.78
CA GLN A 330 -18.69 17.73 7.08
C GLN A 330 -17.40 17.78 7.91
N ASP A 331 -17.27 16.95 8.94
CA ASP A 331 -16.03 16.80 9.72
C ASP A 331 -14.90 16.19 8.91
N ALA A 332 -15.16 15.53 7.78
CA ALA A 332 -14.14 15.11 6.82
C ALA A 332 -13.74 16.23 5.82
N LEU A 333 -14.50 17.33 5.74
CA LEU A 333 -14.31 18.41 4.75
C LEU A 333 -13.94 19.79 5.34
N ALA A 334 -14.26 20.07 6.61
CA ALA A 334 -14.23 21.40 7.26
C ALA A 334 -12.91 21.91 7.92
N LEU A 335 -11.71 21.46 7.53
CA LEU A 335 -10.36 21.89 8.03
C LEU A 335 -9.33 21.66 6.91
#